data_AF-A0A6L7JQX3-F1
#
_entry.id   AF-A0A6L7JQX3-F1
#
_cell.length_a   1.000
_cell.length_b   1.000
_cell.length_c   1.000
_cell.angle_alpha   90.00
_cell.angle_beta   90.00
_cell.angle_gamma   90.00
#
_symmetry.space_group_name_H-M   'P 1'
#
loop_
_entity.id
_entity.type
_entity.pdbx_description
1 polymer ?
#
loop_
_entity_poly.entity_id
_entity_poly.type
_entity_poly.pdbx_seq_one_letter_code
_entity_poly.pdbx_strand_id
1 'polypeptide(L)'
;MAETIGTVEILDVIPEVDISDSVKEFAGTNGDYYAREFKKVQSSKSGYCWTFNFGSAVFGPLWATARGLWGLFWVFSLLEMVFLVMLGLGVWGELGADKFARAERMQTNYEKMMTRAETAREQGDEEGAASFEKRAENLAKARDKATAEGEIARAGGTRLLVIAILGLVLLKIFEGWIANIAYERQYSRWRGDRTVRSGLSWPIGLLGFVIIAFVYVVTLLRFTTASPPDFITEFP
;
A
#
# COMPACT_ATOMS: atom_id res chain seq x y z
N MET A 1 55.48 -32.38 -41.50
CA MET A 1 54.89 -32.76 -40.21
C MET A 1 54.54 -31.49 -39.50
N ALA A 2 53.25 -31.26 -39.27
CA ALA A 2 52.72 -30.07 -38.64
C ALA A 2 52.87 -30.19 -37.12
N GLU A 3 53.50 -29.20 -36.49
CA GLU A 3 53.57 -29.07 -35.05
C GLU A 3 52.57 -27.97 -34.64
N THR A 4 51.34 -28.39 -34.35
CA THR A 4 50.27 -27.54 -33.85
C THR A 4 50.54 -27.26 -32.38
N ILE A 5 51.33 -26.22 -32.12
CA ILE A 5 51.66 -25.76 -30.76
C ILE A 5 50.38 -25.20 -30.10
N GLY A 6 50.10 -25.71 -28.90
CA GLY A 6 48.91 -25.51 -28.08
C GLY A 6 48.38 -24.07 -27.98
N THR A 7 47.23 -23.83 -28.60
CA THR A 7 46.43 -22.61 -28.48
C THR A 7 45.05 -22.85 -27.85
N VAL A 8 44.83 -23.98 -27.18
CA VAL A 8 43.47 -24.39 -26.74
C VAL A 8 43.24 -24.27 -25.22
N GLU A 9 44.25 -24.04 -24.39
CA GLU A 9 44.10 -24.29 -22.93
C GLU A 9 44.35 -23.09 -21.99
N ILE A 10 44.32 -21.84 -22.48
CA ILE A 10 44.59 -20.65 -21.62
C ILE A 10 43.33 -19.79 -21.36
N LEU A 11 42.18 -20.09 -22.00
CA LEU A 11 41.02 -19.19 -21.98
C LEU A 11 39.93 -19.47 -20.93
N ASP A 12 40.05 -20.52 -20.09
CA ASP A 12 38.89 -20.93 -19.25
C ASP A 12 39.17 -21.09 -17.75
N VAL A 13 40.27 -20.54 -17.24
CA VAL A 13 40.52 -20.47 -15.79
C VAL A 13 40.65 -19.01 -15.36
N ILE A 14 39.56 -18.25 -15.50
CA ILE A 14 39.41 -17.05 -14.66
C ILE A 14 39.00 -17.59 -13.29
N PRO A 15 39.86 -17.52 -12.25
CA PRO A 15 39.46 -17.97 -10.92
C PRO A 15 38.19 -17.21 -10.51
N GLU A 16 37.16 -17.95 -10.09
CA GLU A 16 35.97 -17.34 -9.52
C GLU A 16 36.42 -16.49 -8.33
N VAL A 17 36.35 -15.16 -8.48
CA VAL A 17 36.82 -14.24 -7.44
C VAL A 17 35.94 -14.45 -6.22
N ASP A 18 36.50 -15.02 -5.16
CA ASP A 18 35.79 -15.19 -3.90
C ASP A 18 35.60 -13.83 -3.24
N ILE A 19 34.36 -13.34 -3.28
CA ILE A 19 33.95 -12.07 -2.69
C ILE A 19 33.28 -12.24 -1.34
N SER A 20 33.24 -13.45 -0.79
CA SER A 20 32.42 -13.75 0.39
C SER A 20 32.80 -12.89 1.59
N ASP A 21 34.10 -12.74 1.86
CA ASP A 21 34.58 -11.97 3.00
C ASP A 21 34.30 -10.47 2.87
N SER A 22 34.53 -9.89 1.68
CA SER A 22 34.21 -8.48 1.43
C SER A 22 32.70 -8.21 1.45
N VAL A 23 31.87 -9.19 1.07
CA VAL A 23 30.40 -9.06 1.21
C VAL A 23 29.99 -9.13 2.67
N LYS A 24 30.61 -9.98 3.49
CA LYS A 24 30.33 -10.04 4.94
C LYS A 24 30.74 -8.75 5.63
N GLU A 25 31.90 -8.19 5.27
CA GLU A 25 32.36 -6.88 5.74
C GLU A 25 31.34 -5.79 5.35
N PHE A 26 30.89 -5.78 4.10
CA PHE A 26 29.91 -4.80 3.61
C PHE A 26 28.54 -4.94 4.28
N ALA A 27 27.99 -6.15 4.34
CA ALA A 27 26.62 -6.35 4.81
C ALA A 27 26.50 -6.30 6.33
N GLY A 28 27.57 -6.65 7.05
CA GLY A 28 27.57 -6.84 8.49
C GLY A 28 26.57 -7.92 8.90
N THR A 29 25.41 -7.48 9.41
CA THR A 29 24.32 -8.38 9.78
C THR A 29 23.79 -9.18 8.58
N ASN A 30 23.71 -10.50 8.76
CA ASN A 30 23.34 -11.48 7.74
C ASN A 30 24.35 -11.58 6.57
N GLY A 31 25.64 -11.33 6.83
CA GLY A 31 26.70 -11.39 5.82
C GLY A 31 26.70 -12.68 5.00
N ASP A 32 26.57 -13.86 5.63
CA ASP A 32 26.54 -15.14 4.91
C ASP A 32 25.35 -15.27 3.94
N TYR A 33 24.20 -14.71 4.29
CA TYR A 33 23.05 -14.66 3.40
C TYR A 33 23.34 -13.78 2.18
N TYR A 34 23.86 -12.58 2.39
CA TYR A 34 24.17 -11.67 1.28
C TYR A 34 25.32 -12.18 0.40
N ALA A 35 26.31 -12.87 0.97
CA ALA A 35 27.37 -13.51 0.18
C ALA A 35 26.79 -14.53 -0.80
N ARG A 36 25.86 -15.39 -0.35
CA ARG A 36 25.18 -16.35 -1.23
C ARG A 36 24.31 -15.67 -2.28
N GLU A 37 23.50 -14.69 -1.88
CA GLU A 37 22.59 -14.02 -2.80
C GLU A 37 23.33 -13.17 -3.83
N PHE A 38 24.38 -12.44 -3.44
CA PHE A 38 25.19 -11.66 -4.38
C PHE A 38 25.95 -12.54 -5.35
N LYS A 39 26.45 -13.70 -4.90
CA LYS A 39 27.04 -14.71 -5.79
C LYS A 39 26.03 -15.17 -6.86
N LYS A 40 24.76 -15.41 -6.49
CA LYS A 40 23.69 -15.73 -7.45
C LYS A 40 23.44 -14.58 -8.43
N VAL A 41 23.36 -13.34 -7.93
CA VAL A 41 23.16 -12.16 -8.78
C VAL A 41 24.30 -12.00 -9.80
N GLN A 42 25.55 -12.12 -9.37
CA GLN A 42 26.73 -11.91 -10.21
C GLN A 42 27.02 -13.08 -11.18
N SER A 43 26.67 -14.32 -10.80
CA SER A 43 26.80 -15.50 -11.68
C SER A 43 25.70 -15.62 -12.73
N SER A 44 24.64 -14.82 -12.63
CA SER A 44 23.52 -14.83 -13.58
C SER A 44 23.88 -14.16 -14.90
N LYS A 45 24.47 -14.92 -15.84
CA LYS A 45 24.84 -14.46 -17.20
C LYS A 45 23.66 -13.98 -18.07
N SER A 46 22.42 -14.32 -17.71
CA SER A 46 21.20 -14.09 -18.53
C SER A 46 20.35 -12.88 -18.10
N GLY A 47 20.85 -11.99 -17.24
CA GLY A 47 20.12 -10.78 -16.82
C GLY A 47 18.91 -11.03 -15.89
N TYR A 48 18.59 -12.29 -15.60
CA TYR A 48 17.48 -12.68 -14.73
C TYR A 48 18.00 -13.55 -13.58
N CYS A 49 17.82 -13.08 -12.35
CA CYS A 49 18.20 -13.80 -11.14
C CYS A 49 17.01 -13.89 -10.19
N TRP A 50 16.68 -15.12 -9.77
CA TRP A 50 15.70 -15.36 -8.71
C TRP A 50 16.40 -15.23 -7.36
N THR A 51 16.23 -14.07 -6.72
CA THR A 51 16.66 -13.83 -5.34
C THR A 51 15.51 -13.20 -4.58
N PHE A 52 15.36 -13.52 -3.30
CA PHE A 52 14.24 -13.03 -2.51
C PHE A 52 14.69 -12.64 -1.11
N ASN A 53 14.42 -11.39 -0.73
CA ASN A 53 14.74 -10.84 0.56
C ASN A 53 13.49 -10.74 1.44
N PHE A 54 13.35 -11.67 2.38
CA PHE A 54 12.24 -11.65 3.34
C PHE A 54 12.25 -10.41 4.23
N GLY A 55 13.44 -9.92 4.62
CA GLY A 55 13.57 -8.69 5.41
C GLY A 55 12.99 -7.49 4.68
N SER A 56 13.28 -7.34 3.38
CA SER A 56 12.66 -6.29 2.58
C SER A 56 11.18 -6.53 2.32
N ALA A 57 10.74 -7.77 2.11
CA ALA A 57 9.31 -8.03 1.89
C ALA A 57 8.45 -7.69 3.11
N VAL A 58 8.98 -7.87 4.33
CA VAL A 58 8.24 -7.54 5.56
C VAL A 58 8.37 -6.05 5.89
N PHE A 59 9.59 -5.51 5.90
CA PHE A 59 9.86 -4.16 6.39
C PHE A 59 9.86 -3.09 5.28
N GLY A 60 9.81 -3.48 4.01
CA GLY A 60 9.72 -2.62 2.83
C GLY A 60 10.68 -1.43 2.86
N PRO A 61 10.18 -0.19 2.91
CA PRO A 61 11.00 1.01 2.94
C PRO A 61 11.94 1.06 4.16
N LEU A 62 11.53 0.54 5.32
CA LEU A 62 12.37 0.53 6.53
C LEU A 62 13.62 -0.33 6.37
N TRP A 63 13.50 -1.45 5.65
CA TRP A 63 14.68 -2.25 5.31
C TRP A 63 15.62 -1.45 4.41
N ALA A 64 15.07 -0.76 3.39
CA ALA A 64 15.87 0.03 2.45
C ALA A 64 16.63 1.16 3.16
N THR A 65 15.98 1.93 4.03
CA THR A 65 16.65 3.04 4.74
C THR A 65 17.68 2.55 5.76
N ALA A 66 17.39 1.45 6.48
CA ALA A 66 18.35 0.85 7.42
C ALA A 66 19.63 0.35 6.72
N ARG A 67 19.54 0.01 5.43
CA ARG A 67 20.67 -0.40 4.57
C ARG A 67 21.28 0.75 3.75
N GLY A 68 20.74 1.96 3.87
CA GLY A 68 21.21 3.14 3.14
C GLY A 68 20.74 3.24 1.68
N LEU A 69 19.76 2.44 1.27
CA LEU A 69 19.14 2.46 -0.05
C LEU A 69 18.04 3.53 -0.13
N TRP A 70 18.42 4.81 -0.03
CA TRP A 70 17.49 5.94 0.02
C TRP A 70 16.55 6.06 -1.18
N GLY A 71 17.01 5.73 -2.39
CA GLY A 71 16.15 5.74 -3.58
C GLY A 71 15.01 4.73 -3.47
N LEU A 72 15.30 3.50 -3.02
CA LEU A 72 14.27 2.48 -2.81
C LEU A 72 13.35 2.81 -1.65
N PHE A 73 13.86 3.41 -0.58
CA PHE A 73 13.04 3.89 0.52
C PHE A 73 11.90 4.78 0.02
N TRP A 74 12.19 5.79 -0.82
CA TRP A 74 11.16 6.70 -1.33
C TRP A 74 10.19 6.00 -2.29
N VAL A 75 10.71 5.18 -3.21
CA VAL A 75 9.86 4.46 -4.18
C VAL A 75 8.91 3.51 -3.47
N PHE A 76 9.42 2.67 -2.56
CA PHE A 76 8.60 1.75 -1.76
C PHE A 76 7.60 2.53 -0.90
N SER A 77 8.04 3.60 -0.24
CA SER A 77 7.16 4.41 0.59
C SER A 77 5.98 5.00 -0.18
N LEU A 78 6.22 5.48 -1.41
CA LEU A 78 5.18 6.02 -2.30
C LEU A 78 4.22 4.94 -2.79
N LEU A 79 4.74 3.78 -3.20
CA LEU A 79 3.91 2.67 -3.66
C LEU A 79 3.04 2.10 -2.53
N GLU A 80 3.62 1.91 -1.34
CA GLU A 80 2.87 1.45 -0.16
C GLU A 80 1.79 2.47 0.23
N MET A 81 2.12 3.78 0.18
CA MET A 81 1.16 4.84 0.51
C MET A 81 -0.12 4.75 -0.32
N VAL A 82 -0.02 4.51 -1.62
CA VAL A 82 -1.19 4.41 -2.51
C VAL A 82 -2.16 3.33 -2.00
N PHE A 83 -1.64 2.16 -1.66
CA PHE A 83 -2.48 1.08 -1.16
C PHE A 83 -2.92 1.28 0.28
N LEU A 84 -2.12 1.91 1.14
CA LEU A 84 -2.54 2.28 2.50
C LEU A 84 -3.69 3.29 2.48
N VAL A 85 -3.66 4.26 1.55
CA VAL A 85 -4.78 5.18 1.34
C VAL A 85 -6.01 4.42 0.86
N MET A 86 -5.89 3.52 -0.12
CA MET A 86 -7.03 2.69 -0.57
C MET A 86 -7.58 1.80 0.53
N LEU A 87 -6.70 1.21 1.35
CA LEU A 87 -7.07 0.41 2.51
C LEU A 87 -7.82 1.28 3.52
N GLY A 88 -7.32 2.48 3.78
CA GLY A 88 -7.97 3.40 4.70
C GLY A 88 -9.31 3.92 4.20
N LEU A 89 -9.45 4.20 2.90
CA LEU A 89 -10.76 4.49 2.29
C LEU A 89 -11.72 3.31 2.41
N GLY A 90 -11.22 2.07 2.35
CA GLY A 90 -12.05 0.88 2.54
C GLY A 90 -12.45 0.61 4.00
N VAL A 91 -11.60 0.98 4.96
CA VAL A 91 -11.80 0.74 6.40
C VAL A 91 -12.59 1.86 7.08
N TRP A 92 -12.23 3.12 6.82
CA TRP A 92 -12.86 4.31 7.43
C TRP A 92 -13.92 4.96 6.55
N GLY A 93 -13.90 4.69 5.24
CA GLY A 93 -14.97 5.13 4.37
C GLY A 93 -16.19 4.26 4.62
N GLU A 94 -17.10 4.71 5.49
CA GLU A 94 -18.50 4.29 5.40
C GLU A 94 -19.09 4.87 4.10
N LEU A 95 -18.62 4.35 2.97
CA LEU A 95 -19.10 4.71 1.65
C LEU A 95 -20.59 4.36 1.61
N GLY A 96 -21.43 5.39 1.70
CA GLY A 96 -22.90 5.24 1.80
C GLY A 96 -23.52 5.65 3.14
N ALA A 97 -22.76 5.95 4.20
CA ALA A 97 -23.32 6.40 5.49
C ALA A 97 -24.26 7.59 5.37
N ASP A 98 -23.85 8.64 4.64
CA ASP A 98 -24.70 9.80 4.39
C ASP A 98 -25.99 9.45 3.63
N LYS A 99 -25.91 8.44 2.76
CA LYS A 99 -27.05 7.93 1.98
C LYS A 99 -28.01 7.15 2.86
N PHE A 100 -27.49 6.31 3.75
CA PHE A 100 -28.28 5.58 4.76
C PHE A 100 -28.89 6.54 5.78
N ALA A 101 -28.15 7.54 6.27
CA ALA A 101 -28.67 8.58 7.17
C ALA A 101 -29.78 9.41 6.50
N ARG A 102 -29.64 9.71 5.20
CA ARG A 102 -30.71 10.35 4.42
C ARG A 102 -31.93 9.44 4.27
N ALA A 103 -31.73 8.15 4.01
CA ALA A 103 -32.81 7.17 3.91
C ALA A 103 -33.55 7.04 5.26
N GLU A 104 -32.84 7.04 6.38
CA GLU A 104 -33.42 7.02 7.73
C GLU A 104 -34.29 8.27 7.99
N ARG A 105 -33.80 9.46 7.65
CA ARG A 105 -34.62 10.70 7.75
C ARG A 105 -35.88 10.63 6.90
N MET A 106 -35.81 10.03 5.71
CA MET A 106 -36.98 9.82 4.85
C MET A 106 -37.95 8.79 5.45
N GLN A 107 -37.44 7.74 6.09
CA GLN A 107 -38.24 6.74 6.80
C GLN A 107 -39.00 7.35 7.97
N THR A 108 -38.35 8.17 8.81
CA THR A 108 -39.02 8.88 9.90
C THR A 108 -40.11 9.83 9.38
N ASN A 109 -39.87 10.49 8.25
CA ASN A 109 -40.88 11.37 7.64
C ASN A 109 -42.04 10.57 7.01
N TYR A 110 -41.77 9.40 6.43
CA TYR A 110 -42.78 8.48 5.92
C TYR A 110 -43.75 8.07 7.03
N GLU A 111 -43.23 7.62 8.16
CA GLU A 111 -44.03 7.21 9.33
C GLU A 111 -44.92 8.35 9.82
N LYS A 112 -44.36 9.57 9.94
CA LYS A 112 -45.15 10.77 10.30
C LYS A 112 -46.28 11.07 9.31
N MET A 113 -46.09 10.84 8.02
CA MET A 113 -47.16 11.04 7.03
C MET A 113 -48.22 9.96 7.11
N MET A 114 -47.84 8.70 7.35
CA MET A 114 -48.79 7.60 7.53
C MET A 114 -49.66 7.80 8.77
N THR A 115 -49.08 8.19 9.91
CA THR A 115 -49.86 8.51 11.12
C THR A 115 -50.84 9.65 10.86
N ARG A 116 -50.43 10.70 10.11
CA ARG A 116 -51.34 11.81 9.73
C ARG A 116 -52.46 11.38 8.80
N ALA A 117 -52.19 10.43 7.90
CA ALA A 117 -53.20 9.86 7.02
C ALA A 117 -54.25 9.08 7.82
N GLU A 118 -53.82 8.26 8.78
CA GLU A 118 -54.71 7.53 9.69
C GLU A 118 -55.58 8.49 10.50
N THR A 119 -55.00 9.53 11.10
CA THR A 119 -55.77 10.54 11.86
C THR A 119 -56.76 11.30 10.97
N ALA A 120 -56.41 11.63 9.73
CA ALA A 120 -57.33 12.30 8.80
C ALA A 120 -58.52 11.39 8.42
N ARG A 121 -58.27 10.08 8.25
CA ARG A 121 -59.31 9.08 8.03
C ARG A 121 -60.27 8.97 9.21
N GLU A 122 -59.75 8.92 10.43
CA GLU A 122 -60.57 8.88 11.64
C GLU A 122 -61.46 10.13 11.78
N GLN A 123 -61.02 11.26 11.24
CA GLN A 123 -61.76 12.53 11.21
C GLN A 123 -62.74 12.65 10.01
N GLY A 124 -62.80 11.64 9.14
CA GLY A 124 -63.66 11.63 7.96
C GLY A 124 -63.14 12.46 6.77
N ASP A 125 -61.90 12.93 6.81
CA ASP A 125 -61.24 13.65 5.70
C ASP A 125 -60.47 12.68 4.79
N GLU A 126 -61.20 12.00 3.91
CA GLU A 126 -60.65 11.05 2.94
C GLU A 126 -59.72 11.70 1.91
N GLU A 127 -59.94 12.98 1.56
CA GLU A 127 -59.09 13.70 0.60
C GLU A 127 -57.73 14.08 1.21
N GLY A 128 -57.74 14.54 2.47
CA GLY A 128 -56.55 14.79 3.26
C GLY A 128 -55.73 13.52 3.49
N ALA A 129 -56.39 12.40 3.84
CA ALA A 129 -55.76 11.10 4.00
C ALA A 129 -55.04 10.65 2.71
N ALA A 130 -55.72 10.71 1.55
CA ALA A 130 -55.13 10.35 0.26
C ALA A 130 -53.92 11.22 -0.12
N SER A 131 -53.93 12.52 0.23
CA SER A 131 -52.81 13.43 -0.01
C SER A 131 -51.58 13.06 0.83
N PHE A 132 -51.77 12.68 2.09
CA PHE A 132 -50.69 12.21 2.96
C PHE A 132 -50.13 10.87 2.51
N GLU A 133 -50.98 9.90 2.13
CA GLU A 133 -50.55 8.62 1.56
C GLU A 133 -49.68 8.82 0.31
N LYS A 134 -50.11 9.69 -0.62
CA LYS A 134 -49.33 10.01 -1.83
C LYS A 134 -47.96 10.64 -1.51
N ARG A 135 -47.88 11.48 -0.49
CA ARG A 135 -46.60 12.05 -0.02
C ARG A 135 -45.72 10.97 0.61
N ALA A 136 -46.32 10.07 1.39
CA ALA A 136 -45.63 8.93 1.98
C ALA A 136 -45.05 8.03 0.89
N GLU A 137 -45.80 7.70 -0.17
CA GLU A 137 -45.29 6.92 -1.30
C GLU A 137 -44.09 7.59 -1.99
N ASN A 138 -44.12 8.90 -2.19
CA ASN A 138 -42.99 9.62 -2.77
C ASN A 138 -41.75 9.57 -1.85
N LEU A 139 -41.94 9.66 -0.53
CA LEU A 139 -40.87 9.48 0.46
C LEU A 139 -40.31 8.06 0.45
N ALA A 140 -41.16 7.04 0.33
CA ALA A 140 -40.74 5.64 0.24
C ALA A 140 -39.89 5.38 -1.01
N LYS A 141 -40.32 5.87 -2.18
CA LYS A 141 -39.53 5.79 -3.43
C LYS A 141 -38.17 6.49 -3.30
N ALA A 142 -38.13 7.66 -2.64
CA ALA A 142 -36.89 8.39 -2.41
C ALA A 142 -35.95 7.67 -1.43
N ARG A 143 -36.50 7.06 -0.37
CA ARG A 143 -35.78 6.22 0.58
C ARG A 143 -35.14 5.01 -0.11
N ASP A 144 -35.91 4.29 -0.94
CA ASP A 144 -35.43 3.10 -1.63
C ASP A 144 -34.29 3.44 -2.57
N LYS A 145 -34.42 4.56 -3.29
CA LYS A 145 -33.34 5.09 -4.13
C LYS A 145 -32.09 5.46 -3.30
N ALA A 146 -32.25 6.15 -2.17
CA ALA A 146 -31.13 6.52 -1.31
C ALA A 146 -30.43 5.28 -0.71
N THR A 147 -31.21 4.25 -0.36
CA THR A 147 -30.69 2.97 0.17
C THR A 147 -29.89 2.23 -0.91
N ALA A 148 -30.43 2.12 -2.13
CA ALA A 148 -29.73 1.50 -3.25
C ALA A 148 -28.43 2.25 -3.61
N GLU A 149 -28.44 3.59 -3.61
CA GLU A 149 -27.23 4.40 -3.78
C GLU A 149 -26.19 4.15 -2.68
N GLY A 150 -26.65 3.98 -1.43
CA GLY A 150 -25.80 3.65 -0.28
C GLY A 150 -25.16 2.26 -0.41
N GLU A 151 -25.92 1.26 -0.85
CA GLU A 151 -25.42 -0.10 -1.08
C GLU A 151 -24.38 -0.15 -2.21
N ILE A 152 -24.61 0.59 -3.30
CA ILE A 152 -23.65 0.71 -4.41
C ILE A 152 -22.33 1.33 -3.89
N ALA A 153 -22.42 2.39 -3.08
CA ALA A 153 -21.26 3.03 -2.48
C ALA A 153 -20.50 2.05 -1.56
N ARG A 154 -21.21 1.29 -0.72
CA ARG A 154 -20.63 0.30 0.21
C ARG A 154 -19.95 -0.85 -0.52
N ALA A 155 -20.54 -1.34 -1.60
CA ALA A 155 -19.94 -2.34 -2.48
C ALA A 155 -18.65 -1.81 -3.13
N GLY A 156 -18.63 -0.53 -3.52
CA GLY A 156 -17.42 0.17 -3.96
C GLY A 156 -16.30 0.14 -2.93
N GLY A 157 -16.61 0.42 -1.66
CA GLY A 157 -15.64 0.36 -0.55
C GLY A 157 -15.03 -1.02 -0.33
N THR A 158 -15.87 -2.06 -0.37
CA THR A 158 -15.40 -3.46 -0.25
C THR A 158 -14.44 -3.83 -1.39
N ARG A 159 -14.75 -3.38 -2.62
CA ARG A 159 -13.87 -3.60 -3.77
C ARG A 159 -12.52 -2.91 -3.61
N LEU A 160 -12.50 -1.67 -3.11
CA LEU A 160 -11.25 -0.93 -2.85
C LEU A 160 -10.39 -1.66 -1.80
N LEU A 161 -11.01 -2.17 -0.73
CA LEU A 161 -10.31 -2.91 0.32
C LEU A 161 -9.64 -4.18 -0.24
N VAL A 162 -10.34 -4.97 -1.07
CA VAL A 162 -9.78 -6.18 -1.68
C VAL A 162 -8.59 -5.85 -2.60
N ILE A 163 -8.75 -4.83 -3.45
CA ILE A 163 -7.67 -4.39 -4.35
C ILE A 163 -6.46 -3.89 -3.55
N ALA A 164 -6.69 -3.14 -2.47
CA ALA A 164 -5.63 -2.64 -1.62
C ALA A 164 -4.82 -3.77 -0.97
N ILE A 165 -5.50 -4.78 -0.40
CA ILE A 165 -4.84 -5.93 0.23
C ILE A 165 -4.03 -6.72 -0.80
N LEU A 166 -4.64 -7.09 -1.93
CA LEU A 166 -3.95 -7.84 -2.98
C LEU A 166 -2.75 -7.04 -3.54
N GLY A 167 -2.94 -5.75 -3.75
CA GLY A 167 -1.90 -4.83 -4.21
C GLY A 167 -0.73 -4.73 -3.22
N LEU A 168 -1.00 -4.60 -1.92
CA LEU A 168 0.04 -4.60 -0.87
C LEU A 168 0.83 -5.91 -0.87
N VAL A 169 0.15 -7.06 -0.94
CA VAL A 169 0.83 -8.37 -0.96
C VAL A 169 1.74 -8.48 -2.18
N LEU A 170 1.25 -8.09 -3.36
CA LEU A 170 2.07 -8.09 -4.58
C LEU A 170 3.25 -7.12 -4.47
N LEU A 171 3.05 -5.94 -3.88
CA LEU A 171 4.11 -4.97 -3.63
C LEU A 171 5.17 -5.55 -2.68
N LYS A 172 4.78 -6.21 -1.58
CA LYS A 172 5.73 -6.86 -0.66
C LYS A 172 6.58 -7.92 -1.35
N ILE A 173 5.97 -8.72 -2.23
CA ILE A 173 6.69 -9.72 -3.02
C ILE A 173 7.70 -9.02 -3.95
N PHE A 174 7.28 -7.94 -4.60
CA PHE A 174 8.14 -7.13 -5.48
C PHE A 174 9.32 -6.48 -4.73
N GLU A 175 9.08 -5.92 -3.56
CA GLU A 175 10.11 -5.35 -2.69
C GLU A 175 11.17 -6.40 -2.33
N GLY A 176 10.73 -7.59 -1.92
CA GLY A 176 11.61 -8.71 -1.62
C GLY A 176 12.47 -9.14 -2.80
N TRP A 177 11.92 -9.10 -4.02
CA TRP A 177 12.63 -9.51 -5.23
C TRP A 177 13.71 -8.51 -5.66
N ILE A 178 13.42 -7.22 -5.63
CA ILE A 178 14.38 -6.18 -6.07
C ILE A 178 15.49 -5.92 -5.04
N ALA A 179 15.20 -6.13 -3.76
CA ALA A 179 16.08 -5.78 -2.65
C ALA A 179 17.52 -6.29 -2.79
N ASN A 180 17.72 -7.58 -3.06
CA ASN A 180 19.07 -8.15 -3.16
C ASN A 180 19.84 -7.59 -4.36
N ILE A 181 19.17 -7.36 -5.49
CA ILE A 181 19.76 -6.77 -6.70
C ILE A 181 20.22 -5.34 -6.43
N ALA A 182 19.37 -4.54 -5.79
CA ALA A 182 19.71 -3.16 -5.47
C ALA A 182 20.85 -3.05 -4.44
N TYR A 183 20.87 -3.95 -3.46
CA TYR A 183 21.92 -3.98 -2.45
C TYR A 183 23.25 -4.49 -3.02
N GLU A 184 23.22 -5.44 -3.97
CA GLU A 184 24.40 -5.85 -4.73
C GLU A 184 24.99 -4.68 -5.52
N ARG A 185 24.16 -3.88 -6.20
CA ARG A 185 24.63 -2.67 -6.91
C ARG A 185 25.27 -1.65 -5.97
N GLN A 186 24.79 -1.54 -4.72
CA GLN A 186 25.42 -0.70 -3.71
C GLN A 186 26.76 -1.29 -3.26
N TYR A 187 26.83 -2.60 -3.04
CA TYR A 187 28.08 -3.30 -2.76
C TYR A 187 29.11 -3.10 -3.86
N SER A 188 28.73 -3.23 -5.14
CA SER A 188 29.63 -3.03 -6.26
C SER A 188 30.18 -1.60 -6.34
N ARG A 189 29.39 -0.59 -5.96
CA ARG A 189 29.87 0.79 -5.79
C ARG A 189 30.81 0.91 -4.59
N TRP A 190 30.44 0.31 -3.46
CA TRP A 190 31.25 0.32 -2.24
C TRP A 190 32.62 -0.32 -2.40
N ARG A 191 32.75 -1.34 -3.26
CA ARG A 191 34.05 -1.93 -3.60
C ARG A 191 35.01 -0.93 -4.26
N GLY A 192 34.48 -0.02 -5.09
CA GLY A 192 35.27 1.04 -5.73
C GLY A 192 35.45 2.28 -4.85
N ASP A 193 34.48 2.54 -3.96
CA ASP A 193 34.45 3.71 -3.08
C ASP A 193 33.95 3.32 -1.68
N ARG A 194 34.89 3.22 -0.73
CA ARG A 194 34.61 2.84 0.67
C ARG A 194 33.85 3.93 1.45
N THR A 195 33.60 5.11 0.89
CA THR A 195 32.74 6.13 1.49
C THR A 195 31.26 5.82 1.32
N VAL A 196 30.90 4.96 0.36
CA VAL A 196 29.53 4.47 0.19
C VAL A 196 29.11 3.76 1.48
N ARG A 197 27.86 3.96 1.87
CA ARG A 197 27.37 3.37 3.09
C ARG A 197 27.31 1.84 3.02
N SER A 198 27.76 1.18 4.07
CA SER A 198 27.68 -0.26 4.28
C SER A 198 26.96 -0.60 5.59
N GLY A 199 26.58 -1.86 5.73
CA GLY A 199 26.02 -2.43 6.95
C GLY A 199 24.54 -2.12 7.20
N LEU A 200 24.08 -2.53 8.39
CA LEU A 200 22.77 -2.20 8.94
C LEU A 200 22.93 -1.06 9.97
N SER A 201 22.21 0.03 9.78
CA SER A 201 22.23 1.16 10.69
C SER A 201 20.87 1.37 11.34
N TRP A 202 20.76 1.02 12.62
CA TRP A 202 19.58 1.29 13.43
C TRP A 202 19.21 2.77 13.57
N PRO A 203 20.15 3.72 13.79
CA PRO A 203 19.78 5.13 13.92
C PRO A 203 19.10 5.70 12.67
N ILE A 204 19.59 5.32 11.48
CA ILE A 204 18.98 5.73 10.22
C ILE A 204 17.71 4.94 9.90
N GLY A 205 17.64 3.66 10.31
CA GLY A 205 16.39 2.92 10.33
C GLY A 205 15.29 3.63 11.12
N LEU A 206 15.62 4.10 12.34
CA LEU A 206 14.71 4.85 13.21
C LEU A 206 14.34 6.21 12.60
N LEU A 207 15.30 6.95 12.04
CA LEU A 207 15.00 8.20 11.34
C LEU A 207 14.02 8.00 10.19
N GLY A 208 14.27 6.99 9.35
CA GLY A 208 13.37 6.63 8.26
C GLY A 208 11.98 6.23 8.77
N PHE A 209 11.90 5.50 9.88
CA PHE A 209 10.65 5.16 10.54
C PHE A 209 9.86 6.40 10.97
N VAL A 210 10.51 7.35 11.66
CA VAL A 210 9.87 8.59 12.09
C VAL A 210 9.34 9.38 10.89
N ILE A 211 10.13 9.47 9.81
CA ILE A 211 9.73 10.16 8.58
C ILE A 211 8.50 9.50 7.95
N ILE A 212 8.52 8.18 7.70
CA ILE A 212 7.37 7.53 7.06
C ILE A 212 6.16 7.50 7.97
N ALA A 213 6.33 7.31 9.29
CA ALA A 213 5.23 7.30 10.23
C ALA A 213 4.52 8.66 10.22
N PHE A 214 5.28 9.76 10.26
CA PHE A 214 4.73 11.09 10.14
C PHE A 214 3.97 11.29 8.82
N VAL A 215 4.61 10.99 7.68
CA VAL A 215 4.00 11.16 6.36
C VAL A 215 2.75 10.29 6.21
N TYR A 216 2.79 9.04 6.67
CA TYR A 216 1.69 8.07 6.58
C TYR A 216 0.51 8.52 7.44
N VAL A 217 0.76 8.89 8.69
CA VAL A 217 -0.30 9.39 9.59
C VAL A 217 -0.95 10.65 9.02
N VAL A 218 -0.15 11.65 8.62
CA VAL A 218 -0.70 12.90 8.07
C VAL A 218 -1.50 12.65 6.79
N THR A 219 -0.98 11.81 5.89
CA THR A 219 -1.66 11.49 4.62
C THR A 219 -2.95 10.73 4.87
N LEU A 220 -2.92 9.69 5.72
CA LEU A 220 -4.12 8.92 6.05
C LEU A 220 -5.17 9.81 6.72
N LEU A 221 -4.79 10.64 7.70
CA LEU A 221 -5.73 11.57 8.33
C LEU A 221 -6.36 12.51 7.30
N ARG A 222 -5.57 13.09 6.41
CA ARG A 222 -6.06 14.02 5.39
C ARG A 222 -7.01 13.37 4.38
N PHE A 223 -6.72 12.14 3.94
CA PHE A 223 -7.42 11.52 2.82
C PHE A 223 -8.46 10.48 3.21
N THR A 224 -8.45 9.98 4.45
CA THR A 224 -9.35 8.88 4.87
C THR A 224 -10.37 9.30 5.92
N THR A 225 -10.25 10.48 6.53
CA THR A 225 -11.23 10.96 7.52
C THR A 225 -12.31 11.82 6.86
N ALA A 226 -13.57 11.61 7.27
CA ALA A 226 -14.74 12.34 6.76
C ALA A 226 -14.80 13.80 7.23
N SER A 227 -14.08 14.12 8.32
CA SER A 227 -13.90 15.48 8.84
C SER A 227 -12.47 15.59 9.36
N PRO A 228 -11.52 16.05 8.52
CA PRO A 228 -10.16 16.30 8.97
C PRO A 228 -10.20 17.31 10.13
N PRO A 229 -9.38 17.15 11.19
CA PRO A 229 -9.28 18.16 12.24
C PRO A 229 -8.96 19.54 11.65
N ASP A 230 -9.65 20.59 12.12
CA ASP A 230 -9.62 21.94 11.53
C ASP A 230 -8.19 22.49 11.36
N PHE A 231 -7.28 22.14 12.28
CA PHE A 231 -5.86 22.56 12.23
C PHE A 231 -5.06 22.03 11.02
N ILE A 232 -5.57 21.03 10.29
CA ILE A 232 -4.94 20.48 9.07
C ILE A 232 -5.50 21.15 7.80
N THR A 233 -6.70 21.72 7.88
CA THR A 233 -7.40 22.37 6.76
C THR A 233 -7.26 23.89 6.75
N GLU A 234 -7.00 24.50 7.90
CA GLU A 234 -6.73 25.94 8.00
C GLU A 234 -5.28 26.24 7.61
N PHE A 235 -5.12 26.93 6.48
CA PHE A 235 -3.88 27.56 6.06
C PHE A 235 -3.83 28.97 6.68
N PRO A 236 -2.71 29.45 7.24
CA PRO A 236 -2.57 30.84 7.66
C PRO A 236 -2.65 31.82 6.48
#